data_AF-K1RR57-F1
#
_entry.id   AF-K1RR57-F1
#
_cell.length_a   1.000
_cell.length_b   1.000
_cell.length_c   1.000
_cell.angle_alpha   90.00
_cell.angle_beta   90.00
_cell.angle_gamma   90.00
#
_symmetry.space_group_name_H-M   'P 1'
#
loop_
_entity.id
_entity.type
_entity.pdbx_description
1 polymer ?
#
loop_
_entity_poly.entity_id
_entity_poly.type
_entity_poly.pdbx_seq_one_letter_code
_entity_poly.pdbx_strand_id
1 'polypeptide(L)' 'MVIELCNVEEPPTLIICNPIRPKKCGVVSGMGLKNLSARYKLLCNQDIVIENESDKFTVKIPLLS' A
#
# COMPACT_ATOMS: atom_id res chain seq x y z
N MET A 1 12.85 2.19 7.58
CA MET A 1 11.54 2.26 6.90
C MET A 1 10.52 2.45 8.01
N VAL A 2 9.82 3.57 8.03
CA VAL A 2 8.74 3.80 9.01
C VAL A 2 7.45 3.44 8.28
N ILE A 3 6.68 2.52 8.85
CA ILE A 3 5.35 2.18 8.37
C ILE A 3 4.38 2.73 9.40
N GLU A 4 3.48 3.61 8.98
CA GLU A 4 2.48 4.18 9.88
C GLU A 4 1.15 3.48 9.64
N LEU A 5 0.60 2.92 10.72
CA LEU A 5 -0.75 2.39 10.72
C LEU A 5 -1.71 3.56 10.91
N CYS A 6 -2.59 3.78 9.95
CA CYS A 6 -3.51 4.92 9.98
C CYS A 6 -4.83 4.55 10.65
N ASN A 7 -5.41 3.40 10.30
CA ASN A 7 -6.70 2.98 10.81
C ASN A 7 -6.98 1.48 10.53
N VAL A 8 -8.05 0.97 11.14
CA VAL A 8 -8.74 -0.27 10.76
C VAL A 8 -10.22 0.05 10.60
N GLU A 9 -10.74 -0.03 9.38
CA GLU A 9 -12.14 0.31 9.05
C GLU A 9 -13.03 -0.95 8.96
N GLU A 10 -14.36 -0.80 8.98
CA GLU A 10 -15.31 -1.86 8.61
C GLU A 10 -15.76 -1.74 7.13
N PRO A 11 -15.79 -2.84 6.35
CA PRO A 11 -15.34 -4.19 6.70
C PRO A 11 -13.85 -4.22 7.02
N PRO A 12 -13.38 -5.11 7.92
CA PRO A 12 -12.06 -5.05 8.54
C PRO A 12 -10.99 -4.86 7.46
N THR A 13 -10.42 -3.66 7.41
CA THR A 13 -9.48 -3.24 6.37
C THR A 13 -8.32 -2.52 7.02
N LEU A 14 -7.11 -3.00 6.78
CA LEU A 14 -5.89 -2.37 7.27
C LEU A 14 -5.50 -1.20 6.37
N ILE A 15 -5.36 0.00 6.95
CA ILE A 15 -4.94 1.20 6.24
C ILE A 15 -3.54 1.59 6.67
N ILE A 16 -2.62 1.59 5.70
CA ILE A 16 -1.21 1.92 5.89
C ILE A 16 -0.91 3.18 5.10
N CYS A 17 -0.51 4.27 5.75
CA CYS A 17 -0.03 5.46 5.08
C CYS A 17 1.49 5.52 5.17
N ASN A 18 2.16 5.86 4.08
CA ASN A 18 3.60 6.00 4.06
C ASN A 18 3.99 7.27 3.30
N PRO A 19 4.75 8.18 3.94
CA PRO A 19 5.25 9.36 3.24
C PRO A 19 6.11 8.97 2.03
N ILE A 20 5.92 9.68 0.92
CA ILE A 20 6.74 9.55 -0.27
C ILE A 20 8.12 10.10 0.07
N ARG A 21 9.12 9.24 0.01
CA ARG A 21 10.53 9.61 0.17
C ARG A 21 11.18 9.63 -1.21
N PRO A 22 11.54 10.80 -1.74
CA PRO A 22 12.17 10.90 -3.05
C PRO A 22 13.44 10.05 -3.09
N LYS A 23 13.59 9.25 -4.14
CA LYS A 23 14.84 8.53 -4.38
C LYS A 23 15.92 9.52 -4.79
N LYS A 24 17.14 9.35 -4.28
CA LYS A 24 18.31 10.15 -4.70
C LYS A 24 18.62 10.03 -6.19
N CYS A 25 18.22 8.93 -6.81
CA CYS A 25 18.28 8.70 -8.24
C CYS A 25 16.84 8.77 -8.79
N GLY A 26 16.57 9.70 -9.70
CA GLY A 26 15.21 10.11 -10.12
C GLY A 26 14.34 9.03 -10.78
N VAL A 27 14.88 7.83 -11.02
CA VAL A 27 14.10 6.71 -11.59
C VAL A 27 13.40 5.92 -10.48
N VAL A 28 12.08 6.08 -10.40
CA VAL A 28 11.21 5.25 -9.56
C VAL A 28 10.67 4.07 -10.39
N SER A 29 11.02 2.84 -10.01
CA SER A 29 10.59 1.65 -10.74
C SER A 29 9.14 1.24 -10.48
N GLY A 30 8.52 1.73 -9.41
CA GLY A 30 7.15 1.37 -9.00
C GLY A 30 6.95 -0.12 -8.63
N MET A 31 8.00 -0.93 -8.64
CA MET A 31 7.91 -2.40 -8.52
C MET A 31 7.41 -2.86 -7.16
N GLY A 32 7.70 -2.13 -6.07
CA GLY A 32 7.28 -2.53 -4.73
C GLY A 32 5.77 -2.62 -4.57
N LEU A 33 5.06 -1.57 -5.00
CA LEU A 33 3.60 -1.52 -4.95
C LEU A 33 2.96 -2.52 -5.91
N LYS A 34 3.50 -2.66 -7.14
CA LYS A 34 3.04 -3.69 -8.10
C LYS A 34 3.17 -5.10 -7.54
N ASN A 35 4.30 -5.40 -6.89
CA ASN A 35 4.53 -6.70 -6.26
C ASN A 35 3.58 -6.94 -5.10
N LEU A 36 3.27 -5.90 -4.32
CA LEU A 36 2.31 -6.02 -3.21
C LEU A 36 0.92 -6.35 -3.73
N SER A 37 0.43 -5.63 -4.74
CA SER A 37 -0.87 -5.90 -5.37
C SER A 37 -0.94 -7.30 -5.98
N ALA A 38 0.07 -7.69 -6.78
CA ALA A 38 0.12 -9.00 -7.41
C ALA A 38 0.18 -10.14 -6.38
N ARG A 39 0.93 -9.95 -5.29
CA ARG A 39 1.05 -10.95 -4.23
C ARG A 39 -0.25 -11.13 -3.45
N TYR A 40 -0.93 -10.05 -3.10
CA TYR A 40 -2.22 -10.14 -2.43
C TYR A 40 -3.27 -10.80 -3.34
N LYS A 41 -3.30 -10.44 -4.63
CA LYS A 41 -4.16 -11.09 -5.62
C LYS A 41 -3.89 -12.59 -5.74
N LEU A 42 -2.64 -12.98 -5.78
CA LEU A 42 -2.25 -14.40 -5.88
C LEU A 42 -2.69 -15.21 -4.65
N LEU A 43 -2.50 -14.67 -3.44
CA LEU A 43 -2.74 -15.39 -2.19
C LEU A 43 -4.22 -15.37 -1.78
N CYS A 44 -4.93 -14.30 -2.09
CA CYS A 44 -6.24 -14.01 -1.52
C CYS A 44 -7.34 -13.89 -2.59
N ASN A 45 -6.98 -13.94 -3.88
CA ASN A 45 -7.86 -13.68 -5.02
C ASN A 45 -8.59 -12.32 -4.97
N GLN A 46 -8.07 -11.38 -4.17
CA GLN A 46 -8.61 -10.05 -3.94
C GLN A 46 -7.58 -8.98 -4.29
N ASP A 47 -8.05 -7.76 -4.54
CA ASP A 47 -7.20 -6.62 -4.86
C ASP A 47 -7.03 -5.72 -3.63
N ILE A 48 -5.87 -5.08 -3.52
CA ILE A 48 -5.63 -3.98 -2.57
C ILE A 48 -5.88 -2.65 -3.27
N VAL A 49 -6.24 -1.63 -2.50
CA VAL A 49 -6.37 -0.26 -3.02
C VAL A 49 -5.11 0.52 -2.69
N ILE A 50 -4.59 1.26 -3.68
CA ILE A 50 -3.45 2.15 -3.52
C ILE A 50 -3.88 3.55 -3.94
N GLU A 51 -3.81 4.48 -3.02
CA GLU A 51 -4.09 5.90 -3.23
C GLU A 51 -2.76 6.67 -3.15
N ASN A 52 -2.50 7.54 -4.12
CA ASN A 52 -1.30 8.38 -4.14
C ASN A 52 -1.70 9.84 -3.96
N GLU A 53 -1.06 10.49 -3.00
CA GLU A 53 -1.12 11.92 -2.75
C GLU A 53 0.25 12.54 -3.06
N SER A 54 0.39 13.86 -2.94
CA SER A 54 1.63 14.56 -3.28
C SER A 54 2.82 14.19 -2.39
N ASP A 55 2.57 13.88 -1.12
CA ASP A 55 3.57 13.70 -0.07
C ASP A 55 3.52 12.31 0.58
N LYS A 56 2.49 11.51 0.30
CA LYS A 56 2.31 10.17 0.83
C LYS A 56 1.56 9.26 -0.14
N PHE A 57 1.63 7.98 0.12
CA PHE A 57 0.75 7.00 -0.49
C PHE A 57 0.08 6.17 0.61
N THR A 58 -1.14 5.73 0.34
CA THR A 58 -1.95 4.93 1.24
C THR A 58 -2.24 3.59 0.59
N VAL A 59 -2.06 2.51 1.35
CA VAL A 59 -2.40 1.16 0.94
C VAL A 59 -3.52 0.67 1.85
N LYS A 60 -4.64 0.26 1.26
CA LYS A 60 -5.79 -0.33 1.97
C LYS A 60 -5.85 -1.82 1.63
N ILE A 61 -5.73 -2.65 2.65
CA ILE A 61 -5.65 -4.10 2.53
C ILE A 61 -6.83 -4.71 3.29
N PRO A 62 -7.80 -5.34 2.60
CA PRO A 62 -8.86 -6.07 3.29
C PRO A 62 -8.24 -7.10 4.25
N LEU A 63 -8.75 -7.20 5.47
CA LEU A 63 -8.34 -8.24 6.40
C LEU A 63 -9.20 -9.47 6.13
N LEU A 64 -8.54 -10.62 6.02
CA LEU A 64 -9.21 -11.89 5.83
C LEU A 64 -9.78 -12.35 7.18
N SER A 65 -11.05 -12.73 7.18
CA SER A 65 -11.75 -13.39 8.29
C SER A 65 -11.42 -14.88 8.35
#